data_AF-A0A4Q3A6K6-F1
#
_entry.id   AF-A0A4Q3A6K6-F1
#
_cell.length_a   1.000
_cell.length_b   1.000
_cell.length_c   1.000
_cell.angle_alpha   90.00
_cell.angle_beta   90.00
_cell.angle_gamma   90.00
#
_symmetry.space_group_name_H-M   'P 1'
#
loop_
_entity.id
_entity.type
_entity.pdbx_description
1 polymer ?
#
loop_
_entity_poly.entity_id
_entity_poly.type
_entity_poly.pdbx_seq_one_letter_code
_entity_poly.pdbx_strand_id
1 'polypeptide(L)'
;MSQPLDDAALDRLFRTARSYNGYLDQPVTEAQVHALWDLMKWGPTSANQMPARIVWCMSDAAKEKLAACVSAQNAPKILNAPVSAIIGMD
;
A
#
# COMPACT_ATOMS: atom_id res chain seq x y z
N MET A 1 5.30 29.54 3.28
CA MET A 1 6.02 28.26 3.09
C MET A 1 5.59 27.32 4.19
N SER A 2 5.34 26.05 3.88
CA SER A 2 5.06 25.04 4.92
C SER A 2 6.28 24.89 5.82
N GLN A 3 6.05 24.68 7.12
CA GLN A 3 7.11 24.24 8.01
C GLN A 3 7.55 22.83 7.60
N PRO A 4 8.85 22.50 7.66
CA PRO A 4 9.32 21.13 7.51
C PRO A 4 8.61 20.19 8.48
N LEU A 5 8.45 18.93 8.09
CA LEU A 5 8.02 17.88 9.01
C LEU A 5 9.04 17.74 10.15
N ASP A 6 8.57 17.38 11.35
CA ASP A 6 9.46 17.08 12.47
C ASP A 6 10.30 15.82 12.21
N ASP A 7 11.38 15.66 12.98
CA ASP A 7 12.28 14.52 12.81
C ASP A 7 11.58 13.17 13.04
N ALA A 8 10.61 13.11 13.95
CA ALA A 8 9.86 11.88 14.22
C ALA A 8 9.04 11.43 12.99
N ALA A 9 8.39 12.36 12.28
CA ALA A 9 7.68 12.08 11.05
C ALA A 9 8.64 11.68 9.92
N LEU A 10 9.78 12.36 9.80
CA LEU A 10 10.79 12.04 8.79
C LEU A 10 11.43 10.66 9.02
N ASP A 11 11.67 10.30 10.29
CA ASP A 11 12.19 8.98 10.66
C ASP A 11 11.17 7.89 10.29
N ARG A 12 9.91 8.08 10.69
CA ARG A 12 8.81 7.15 10.41
C ARG A 12 8.56 6.93 8.92
N LEU A 13 8.66 7.97 8.10
CA LEU A 13 8.35 7.88 6.67
C LEU A 13 9.54 7.43 5.82
N PHE A 14 10.77 7.85 6.15
CA PHE A 14 11.90 7.74 5.23
C PHE A 14 13.17 7.15 5.82
N ARG A 15 13.65 7.65 6.97
CA ARG A 15 15.02 7.29 7.45
C ARG A 15 15.05 5.89 8.07
N THR A 16 14.04 5.54 8.87
CA THR A 16 13.98 4.26 9.59
C THR A 16 12.96 3.27 9.01
N ALA A 17 12.11 3.70 8.07
CA ALA A 17 11.16 2.84 7.38
C ALA A 17 11.87 1.70 6.63
N ARG A 18 11.37 0.46 6.75
CA ARG A 18 11.91 -0.73 6.09
C ARG A 18 10.78 -1.58 5.50
N SER A 19 11.07 -2.30 4.43
CA SER A 19 10.16 -3.27 3.86
C SER A 19 10.11 -4.53 4.72
N TYR A 20 8.94 -4.84 5.26
CA TYR A 20 8.70 -6.04 6.04
C TYR A 20 8.19 -7.17 5.14
N ASN A 21 8.64 -8.40 5.42
CA ASN A 21 8.14 -9.61 4.75
C ASN A 21 7.21 -10.44 5.66
N GLY A 22 7.08 -10.07 6.94
CA GLY A 22 6.20 -10.73 7.91
C GLY A 22 5.10 -9.78 8.35
N TYR A 23 3.91 -10.34 8.60
CA TYR A 23 2.71 -9.59 8.99
C TYR A 23 2.20 -10.12 10.33
N LEU A 24 1.60 -9.22 11.11
CA LEU A 24 0.86 -9.61 12.29
C LEU A 24 -0.46 -10.26 11.87
N ASP A 25 -0.97 -11.17 12.68
CA ASP A 25 -2.32 -11.73 12.54
C ASP A 25 -3.37 -10.70 13.01
N GLN A 26 -3.45 -9.59 12.28
CA GLN A 26 -4.37 -8.48 12.53
C GLN A 26 -5.00 -8.05 11.20
N PRO A 27 -6.34 -7.96 11.13
CA PRO A 27 -7.00 -7.53 9.90
C PRO A 27 -6.75 -6.04 9.64
N VAL A 28 -6.64 -5.68 8.37
CA VAL A 28 -6.78 -4.29 7.92
C VAL A 28 -8.22 -4.11 7.46
N THR A 29 -8.90 -3.12 8.02
CA THR A 29 -10.31 -2.87 7.75
C THR A 29 -10.50 -2.08 6.46
N GLU A 30 -11.68 -2.20 5.85
CA GLU A 30 -12.06 -1.41 4.68
C GLU A 30 -12.00 0.11 4.99
N ALA A 31 -12.40 0.51 6.20
CA ALA A 31 -12.29 1.90 6.66
C ALA A 31 -10.83 2.41 6.67
N GLN A 32 -9.87 1.57 7.08
CA GLN A 32 -8.45 1.93 7.03
C GLN A 32 -7.95 2.05 5.59
N VAL A 33 -8.37 1.17 4.68
CA VAL A 33 -8.05 1.26 3.25
C VAL A 33 -8.59 2.55 2.63
N HIS A 34 -9.83 2.92 2.94
CA HIS A 34 -10.39 4.21 2.51
C HIS A 34 -9.63 5.40 3.08
N ALA A 35 -9.27 5.38 4.37
CA ALA A 35 -8.49 6.44 4.99
C ALA A 35 -7.11 6.61 4.32
N LEU A 36 -6.46 5.52 3.93
CA LEU A 36 -5.21 5.56 3.17
C LEU A 36 -5.40 6.21 1.79
N TRP A 37 -6.45 5.83 1.07
CA TRP A 37 -6.77 6.44 -0.22
C TRP A 37 -7.09 7.93 -0.09
N ASP A 38 -7.91 8.31 0.88
CA ASP A 38 -8.33 9.70 1.09
C ASP A 38 -7.17 10.63 1.42
N LEU A 39 -6.13 10.11 2.08
CA LEU A 39 -4.88 10.84 2.29
C LEU A 39 -4.00 10.84 1.02
N MET A 40 -3.72 9.66 0.46
CA MET A 40 -2.72 9.50 -0.61
C MET A 40 -3.14 10.12 -1.94
N LYS A 41 -4.45 10.17 -2.25
CA LYS A 41 -4.96 10.69 -3.53
C LYS A 41 -4.61 12.16 -3.81
N TRP A 42 -4.24 12.92 -2.77
CA TRP A 42 -3.83 14.32 -2.86
C TRP A 42 -2.33 14.50 -3.18
N GLY A 43 -1.59 13.42 -3.37
CA GLY A 43 -0.21 13.49 -3.85
C GLY A 43 -0.14 14.27 -5.18
N PRO A 44 0.81 15.20 -5.34
CA PRO A 44 0.90 16.02 -6.55
C PRO A 44 1.21 15.13 -7.76
N THR A 45 0.52 15.38 -8.87
CA THR A 45 0.73 14.67 -10.14
C THR A 45 0.88 15.66 -11.28
N SER A 46 1.56 15.26 -12.36
CA SER A 46 1.68 16.12 -13.55
C SER A 46 0.29 16.52 -14.05
N ALA A 47 0.10 17.82 -14.28
CA ALA A 47 -1.18 18.42 -14.65
C ALA A 47 -2.37 18.05 -13.73
N ASN A 48 -2.11 17.64 -12.48
CA ASN A 48 -3.12 17.14 -11.56
C ASN A 48 -4.01 16.01 -12.13
N GLN A 49 -3.42 15.13 -12.96
CA GLN A 49 -4.18 14.12 -13.70
C GLN A 49 -4.68 12.93 -12.84
N MET A 50 -4.09 12.71 -11.65
CA MET A 50 -4.49 11.64 -10.72
C MET A 50 -4.57 10.24 -11.37
N PRO A 51 -3.46 9.74 -11.98
CA PRO A 51 -3.53 8.58 -12.86
C PRO A 51 -3.56 7.24 -12.10
N ALA A 52 -3.24 7.25 -10.80
CA ALA A 52 -3.16 6.02 -10.00
C ALA A 52 -4.51 5.29 -9.97
N ARG A 53 -4.48 3.99 -10.27
CA ARG A 53 -5.61 3.06 -10.09
C ARG A 53 -5.15 1.97 -9.13
N ILE A 54 -5.88 1.77 -8.03
CA ILE A 54 -5.48 0.81 -7.01
C ILE A 54 -6.53 -0.28 -6.89
N VAL A 55 -6.09 -1.53 -7.04
CA VAL A 55 -6.89 -2.71 -6.73
C VAL A 55 -6.44 -3.25 -5.38
N TRP A 56 -7.35 -3.25 -4.41
CA TRP A 56 -7.11 -3.77 -3.06
C TRP A 56 -7.58 -5.22 -2.96
N CYS A 57 -6.63 -6.15 -2.88
CA CYS A 57 -6.88 -7.58 -2.67
C CYS A 57 -7.00 -7.87 -1.17
N MET A 58 -8.22 -7.80 -0.65
CA MET A 58 -8.52 -8.05 0.77
C MET A 58 -9.03 -9.47 1.06
N SER A 59 -9.60 -10.16 0.07
CA SER A 59 -10.08 -11.53 0.23
C SER A 59 -9.02 -12.54 -0.19
N ASP A 60 -9.11 -13.76 0.37
CA ASP A 60 -8.18 -14.84 0.02
C ASP A 60 -8.23 -15.17 -1.47
N ALA A 61 -9.41 -15.26 -2.06
CA ALA A 61 -9.57 -15.47 -3.50
C ALA A 61 -8.92 -14.37 -4.37
N ALA A 62 -8.92 -13.11 -3.91
CA ALA A 62 -8.24 -12.03 -4.61
C ALA A 62 -6.71 -12.14 -4.46
N LYS A 63 -6.21 -12.46 -3.26
CA LYS A 63 -4.79 -12.68 -2.99
C LYS A 63 -4.25 -13.89 -3.75
N GLU A 64 -5.00 -14.97 -3.88
CA GLU A 64 -4.65 -16.16 -4.68
C GLU A 64 -4.49 -15.83 -6.16
N LYS A 65 -5.44 -15.08 -6.74
CA LYS A 65 -5.34 -14.60 -8.13
C LYS A 65 -4.07 -13.76 -8.34
N LEU A 66 -3.79 -12.84 -7.42
CA LEU A 66 -2.58 -12.02 -7.48
C LEU A 66 -1.31 -12.88 -7.32
N ALA A 67 -1.30 -13.84 -6.39
CA ALA A 67 -0.16 -14.71 -6.14
C ALA A 67 0.22 -15.55 -7.38
N ALA A 68 -0.76 -15.94 -8.20
CA ALA A 68 -0.53 -16.65 -9.46
C ALA A 68 0.11 -15.78 -10.55
N CYS A 69 0.06 -14.45 -10.42
CA CYS A 69 0.60 -13.49 -11.39
C CYS A 69 2.02 -13.00 -11.04
N VAL A 70 2.58 -13.40 -9.89
CA VAL A 70 3.90 -12.95 -9.44
C VAL A 70 4.94 -14.07 -9.44
N SER A 71 6.20 -13.72 -9.20
CA SER A 71 7.26 -14.71 -9.01
C SER A 71 6.99 -15.61 -7.80
N ALA A 72 7.47 -16.86 -7.88
CA ALA A 72 7.31 -17.85 -6.80
C ALA A 72 7.84 -17.37 -5.44
N GLN A 73 8.85 -16.49 -5.43
CA GLN A 73 9.41 -15.92 -4.20
C GLN A 73 8.47 -14.91 -3.50
N ASN A 74 7.55 -14.28 -4.25
CA ASN A 74 6.64 -13.27 -3.71
C ASN A 74 5.24 -13.81 -3.43
N ALA A 75 4.82 -14.90 -4.08
CA ALA A 75 3.51 -15.51 -3.85
C ALA A 75 3.21 -15.79 -2.36
N PRO A 76 4.13 -16.38 -1.56
CA PRO A 76 3.87 -16.59 -0.13
C PRO A 76 3.63 -15.29 0.65
N LYS A 77 4.30 -14.20 0.28
CA LYS A 77 4.15 -12.91 0.96
C LYS A 77 2.77 -12.31 0.72
N ILE A 78 2.27 -12.42 -0.52
CA ILE A 78 0.93 -11.94 -0.89
C ILE A 78 -0.14 -12.71 -0.13
N LEU A 79 -0.03 -14.04 -0.09
CA LEU A 79 -1.01 -14.89 0.60
C LEU A 79 -1.06 -14.59 2.11
N ASN A 80 0.10 -14.34 2.72
CA ASN A 80 0.23 -14.03 4.14
C ASN A 80 -0.06 -12.57 4.51
N ALA A 81 -0.17 -11.65 3.54
CA ALA A 81 -0.48 -10.25 3.82
C ALA A 81 -1.96 -10.09 4.19
N PRO A 82 -2.30 -9.19 5.14
CA PRO A 82 -3.69 -8.88 5.44
C PRO A 82 -4.40 -8.21 4.25
N VAL A 83 -3.67 -7.39 3.47
CA VAL A 83 -4.12 -6.78 2.22
C VAL A 83 -2.94 -6.68 1.27
N SER A 84 -3.14 -6.99 -0.01
CA SER A 84 -2.20 -6.67 -1.08
C SER A 84 -2.79 -5.61 -2.01
N ALA A 85 -2.02 -4.58 -2.36
CA ALA A 85 -2.46 -3.53 -3.27
C ALA A 85 -1.70 -3.62 -4.60
N ILE A 86 -2.45 -3.62 -5.70
CA ILE A 86 -1.88 -3.49 -7.06
C ILE A 86 -2.06 -2.05 -7.48
N ILE A 87 -0.97 -1.38 -7.85
CA ILE A 87 -1.00 -0.02 -8.39
C ILE A 87 -0.83 -0.11 -9.90
N GLY A 88 -1.87 0.28 -10.63
CA GLY A 88 -1.85 0.55 -12.06
C GLY A 88 -1.93 2.05 -12.34
N MET A 89 -1.91 2.37 -13.63
CA MET A 89 -2.06 3.73 -14.14
C MET A 89 -2.87 3.69 -15.44
N ASP A 90 -3.70 4.72 -15.63
CA ASP A 90 -4.42 4.97 -16.90
C ASP A 90 -3.48 5.39 -18.03
#